data_AF-A0A432UY09-F1
#
_entry.id   AF-A0A432UY09-F1
#
_cell.length_a   1.000
_cell.length_b   1.000
_cell.length_c   1.000
_cell.angle_alpha   90.00
_cell.angle_beta   90.00
_cell.angle_gamma   90.00
#
_symmetry.space_group_name_H-M   'P 1'
#
loop_
_entity.id
_entity.type
_entity.pdbx_description
1 polymer ?
#
loop_
_entity_poly.entity_id
_entity_poly.type
_entity_poly.pdbx_seq_one_letter_code
_entity_poly.pdbx_strand_id
1 'polypeptide(L)' 'MSAVIEIFTDGACRGNPGPGGWGALLRFSGKEKELYGG' A
#
# COMPACT_ATOMS: atom_id res chain seq x y z
N MET A 1 25.99 2.02 3.29
CA MET A 1 24.89 1.19 2.73
C MET A 1 23.61 1.97 2.90
N SER A 2 22.85 2.23 1.83
CA SER A 2 21.48 2.75 2.00
C SER A 2 20.61 1.61 2.53
N ALA A 3 19.80 1.91 3.54
CA ALA A 3 18.87 0.93 4.07
C ALA A 3 17.68 0.78 3.11
N VAL A 4 17.25 -0.46 2.85
CA VAL A 4 16.15 -0.77 1.93
C VAL A 4 14.81 -0.58 2.64
N ILE A 5 13.88 0.10 1.98
CA ILE A 5 12.47 0.19 2.39
C ILE A 5 11.69 -0.73 1.46
N GLU A 6 10.96 -1.69 2.02
CA GLU A 6 10.04 -2.54 1.26
C GLU A 6 8.68 -1.85 1.18
N ILE A 7 8.08 -1.83 -0.01
CA ILE A 7 6.75 -1.26 -0.22
C ILE A 7 5.91 -2.29 -0.96
N PHE A 8 4.78 -2.67 -0.38
CA PHE A 8 3.78 -3.54 -0.99
C PHE A 8 2.55 -2.69 -1.29
N THR A 9 2.00 -2.81 -2.50
CA THR A 9 0.87 -1.99 -2.95
C THR A 9 -0.21 -2.87 -3.53
N ASP A 10 -1.47 -2.57 -3.23
CA ASP A 10 -2.63 -3.22 -3.83
C ASP A 10 -3.76 -2.21 -4.07
N GLY A 11 -4.63 -2.51 -5.03
CA GLY A 11 -5.76 -1.67 -5.41
C GLY A 11 -6.86 -2.46 -6.09
N ALA A 12 -8.10 -2.18 -5.73
CA ALA A 12 -9.27 -2.86 -6.27
C ALA A 12 -10.45 -1.90 -6.45
N CYS A 13 -11.32 -2.20 -7.42
CA CYS A 13 -12.55 -1.46 -7.71
C CYS A 13 -13.77 -2.39 -7.69
N ARG A 14 -14.92 -1.88 -7.22
CA ARG A 14 -16.21 -2.57 -7.33
C ARG A 14 -16.91 -2.22 -8.64
N GLY A 15 -16.55 -2.90 -9.72
CA GLY A 15 -17.17 -2.74 -11.06
C GLY A 15 -16.32 -1.89 -12.03
N ASN A 16 -16.89 -1.54 -13.19
CA ASN A 16 -16.24 -0.76 -14.25
C ASN A 16 -17.24 0.20 -14.96
N PRO A 17 -17.39 1.47 -14.50
CA PRO A 17 -16.72 2.08 -13.36
C PRO A 17 -17.39 1.71 -12.03
N GLY A 18 -16.68 1.92 -10.93
CA GLY A 18 -17.24 1.80 -9.58
C GLY A 18 -16.29 2.34 -8.52
N PRO A 19 -16.74 2.45 -7.26
CA PRO A 19 -15.91 2.93 -6.17
C PRO A 19 -14.71 1.99 -6.00
N GLY A 20 -13.53 2.57 -5.83
CA GLY A 20 -12.27 1.84 -5.69
C GLY A 20 -11.53 2.26 -4.44
N GLY A 21 -10.68 1.36 -3.95
CA GLY A 21 -9.82 1.57 -2.81
C GLY A 21 -8.40 1.10 -3.11
N TRP A 22 -7.46 1.58 -2.31
CA TRP A 22 -6.05 1.24 -2.42
C TRP A 22 -5.42 1.08 -1.04
N GLY A 23 -4.32 0.33 -0.99
CA GLY A 23 -3.52 0.11 0.20
C GLY A 23 -2.04 0.05 -0.12
N ALA A 24 -1.22 0.50 0.82
CA ALA A 24 0.22 0.33 0.79
C ALA A 24 0.77 -0.02 2.17
N LEU A 25 1.65 -1.02 2.22
CA LEU A 25 2.43 -1.40 3.41
C LEU A 25 3.89 -1.02 3.20
N LEU A 26 4.41 -0.17 4.07
CA LEU A 26 5.82 0.19 4.12
C LEU A 26 6.47 -0.59 5.27
N ARG A 27 7.55 -1.32 4.97
CA ARG A 27 8.35 -2.03 5.98
C ARG A 27 9.79 -1.52 5.97
N PHE A 28 10.26 -1.12 7.15
CA PHE A 28 11.62 -0.62 7.34
C PHE A 28 12.13 -0.94 8.74
N SER A 29 13.27 -1.64 8.85
CA SER A 29 13.92 -1.94 10.14
C SER A 29 12.98 -2.53 11.19
N GLY A 30 12.14 -3.50 10.80
CA GLY A 30 11.17 -4.16 11.68
C GLY A 30 9.96 -3.30 12.07
N LYS A 31 9.83 -2.09 11.53
CA LYS A 31 8.65 -1.23 11.67
C LYS A 31 7.80 -1.32 10.42
N GLU A 32 6.49 -1.28 10.63
CA GLU A 32 5.49 -1.28 9.58
C GLU A 32 4.65 0.00 9.64
N LYS A 33 4.27 0.50 8.47
CA LYS A 33 3.33 1.60 8.33
C LYS A 33 2.37 1.31 7.18
N GLU A 34 1.09 1.38 7.48
CA GLU A 34 0.02 1.22 6.51
C GLU A 34 -0.49 2.59 6.02
N LEU A 35 -0.81 2.67 4.74
CA LEU A 35 -1.51 3.77 4.10
C LEU A 35 -2.67 3.18 3.29
N TYR A 36 -3.81 3.86 3.28
CA TYR A 36 -4.98 3.44 2.52
C TYR A 36 -5.89 4.62 2.19
N GLY A 37 -6.77 4.43 1.22
CA GLY A 37 -7.80 5.39 0.87
C GLY A 37 -8.69 4.93 -0.27
N GLY A 38 -9.66 5.78 -0.63
CA GLY A 38 -10.71 5.44 -1.58
C GLY A 38 -11.96 4.85 -0.92
#